data_AF-A0A7Y2APC0-F1
#
_entry.id   AF-A0A7Y2APC0-F1
#
_cell.length_a   1.000
_cell.length_b   1.000
_cell.length_c   1.000
_cell.angle_alpha   90.00
_cell.angle_beta   90.00
_cell.angle_gamma   90.00
#
_symmetry.space_group_name_H-M   'P 1'
#
loop_
_entity.id
_entity.type
_entity.pdbx_description
1 polymer ?
#
loop_
_entity_poly.entity_id
_entity_poly.type
_entity_poly.pdbx_seq_one_letter_code
_entity_poly.pdbx_strand_id
1 'polypeptide(L)'
;MTIASLCLPCTLFAQSDQELSLGEQPIFKVSRTVEPIVVDGLMNEKSWKSTEARSFDYFYRVDQPDDQQQTTLRMLGDEQTLYLFYDMKDKFLTAREMQRDGQPY
;
A
#
# COMPACT_ATOMS: atom_id res chain seq x y z
N MET A 1 6.66 -19.32 -68.20
CA MET A 1 7.09 -18.12 -67.43
C MET A 1 6.80 -18.43 -65.97
N THR A 2 7.85 -18.81 -65.24
CA THR A 2 7.75 -19.38 -63.89
C THR A 2 8.09 -18.29 -62.88
N ILE A 3 7.21 -18.02 -61.92
CA ILE A 3 7.53 -17.16 -60.78
C ILE A 3 7.38 -18.02 -59.52
N ALA A 4 8.52 -18.49 -59.02
CA ALA A 4 8.60 -19.13 -57.72
C ALA A 4 8.68 -18.02 -56.66
N SER A 5 7.61 -17.85 -55.89
CA SER A 5 7.55 -16.88 -54.80
C SER A 5 8.27 -17.47 -53.59
N LEU A 6 9.45 -16.91 -53.27
CA LEU A 6 10.27 -17.30 -52.12
C LEU A 6 9.72 -16.61 -50.87
N CYS A 7 8.88 -17.30 -50.09
CA CYS A 7 8.44 -16.81 -48.79
C CYS A 7 9.58 -16.97 -47.78
N LEU A 8 10.28 -15.86 -47.47
CA LEU A 8 11.25 -15.79 -46.38
C LEU A 8 10.48 -15.81 -45.04
N PRO A 9 10.74 -16.77 -44.12
CA PRO A 9 10.14 -16.73 -42.80
C PRO A 9 10.75 -15.59 -42.00
N CYS A 10 9.95 -14.56 -41.72
CA CYS A 10 10.29 -13.51 -40.78
C CYS A 10 10.20 -14.11 -39.37
N THR A 11 11.34 -14.38 -38.74
CA THR A 11 11.39 -14.77 -37.33
C THR A 11 10.91 -13.58 -36.48
N LEU A 12 9.65 -13.64 -36.06
CA LEU A 12 9.11 -12.76 -35.03
C LEU A 12 9.85 -13.06 -33.72
N PHE A 13 10.78 -12.18 -33.35
CA PHE A 13 11.28 -12.12 -31.99
C PHE A 13 10.14 -11.56 -31.12
N ALA A 14 9.36 -12.46 -30.52
CA ALA A 14 8.46 -12.07 -29.44
C ALA A 14 9.31 -11.47 -28.30
N GLN A 15 8.82 -10.38 -27.70
CA GLN A 15 9.41 -9.83 -26.47
C GLN A 15 9.48 -10.97 -25.45
N SER A 16 10.65 -11.20 -24.87
CA SER A 16 10.77 -12.08 -23.72
C SER A 16 9.81 -11.55 -22.65
N ASP A 17 8.89 -12.38 -22.18
CA ASP A 17 8.08 -12.11 -20.99
C ASP A 17 9.02 -11.86 -19.80
N GLN A 18 9.42 -10.60 -19.60
CA GLN A 18 10.00 -10.20 -18.33
C GLN A 18 8.84 -10.15 -17.34
N GLU A 19 8.73 -11.22 -16.55
CA GLU A 19 7.84 -11.25 -15.41
C GLU A 19 8.18 -10.08 -14.49
N LEU A 20 7.22 -9.18 -14.30
CA LEU A 20 7.33 -8.08 -13.35
C LEU A 20 7.37 -8.68 -11.95
N SER A 21 8.57 -8.92 -11.42
CA SER A 21 8.76 -9.33 -10.03
C SER A 21 8.98 -8.10 -9.16
N LEU A 22 8.21 -7.97 -8.09
CA LEU A 22 8.30 -6.86 -7.13
C LEU A 22 9.49 -7.01 -6.15
N GLY A 23 10.36 -8.00 -6.37
CA GLY A 23 11.42 -8.38 -5.44
C GLY A 23 10.87 -8.88 -4.10
N GLU A 24 11.73 -8.87 -3.08
CA GLU A 24 11.32 -9.20 -1.70
C GLU A 24 10.60 -8.00 -1.06
N GLN A 25 9.41 -8.26 -0.50
CA GLN A 25 8.63 -7.24 0.20
C GLN A 25 8.85 -7.32 1.72
N PRO A 26 8.97 -6.17 2.41
CA PRO A 26 9.16 -6.17 3.85
C PRO A 26 7.92 -6.71 4.58
N ILE A 27 8.10 -7.80 5.32
CA ILE A 27 7.03 -8.40 6.12
C ILE A 27 6.73 -7.54 7.35
N PHE A 28 5.45 -7.21 7.59
CA PHE A 28 5.01 -6.63 8.87
C PHE A 28 4.59 -7.76 9.82
N LYS A 29 5.16 -7.80 11.02
CA LYS A 29 4.76 -8.77 12.05
C LYS A 29 3.77 -8.10 13.00
N VAL A 30 2.51 -8.48 12.92
CA VAL A 30 1.45 -7.94 13.80
C VAL A 30 1.66 -8.43 15.22
N SER A 31 1.76 -7.49 16.18
CA SER A 31 1.83 -7.83 17.60
C SER A 31 0.46 -8.25 18.13
N ARG A 32 0.42 -9.36 18.87
CA ARG A 32 -0.79 -9.79 19.58
C ARG A 32 -1.03 -8.90 20.80
N THR A 33 -2.27 -8.52 21.06
CA THR A 33 -2.70 -7.85 22.30
C THR A 33 -3.74 -8.68 23.05
N VAL A 34 -3.77 -8.50 24.37
CA VAL A 34 -4.83 -8.99 25.27
C VAL A 34 -5.50 -7.82 26.02
N GLU A 35 -5.00 -6.60 25.81
CA GLU A 35 -5.61 -5.37 26.31
C GLU A 35 -6.79 -5.01 25.39
N PRO A 36 -7.96 -4.65 25.94
CA PRO A 36 -9.06 -4.12 25.14
C PRO A 36 -8.60 -2.85 24.41
N ILE A 37 -8.89 -2.76 23.11
CA ILE A 37 -8.61 -1.57 22.30
C ILE A 37 -9.91 -0.82 22.06
N VAL A 38 -9.96 0.47 22.41
CA VAL A 38 -11.12 1.33 22.12
C VAL A 38 -10.89 2.00 20.77
N VAL A 39 -11.84 1.83 19.83
CA VAL A 39 -11.75 2.43 18.49
C VAL A 39 -12.42 3.81 18.50
N ASP A 40 -11.74 4.79 19.08
CA ASP A 40 -12.21 6.19 19.19
C ASP A 40 -11.34 7.20 18.41
N GLY A 41 -10.32 6.71 17.69
CA GLY A 41 -9.37 7.53 16.94
C GLY A 41 -8.21 8.07 17.77
N LEU A 42 -8.10 7.69 19.05
CA LEU A 42 -6.98 8.03 19.92
C LEU A 42 -6.08 6.81 20.13
N MET A 43 -4.80 7.04 20.42
CA MET A 43 -3.79 6.00 20.65
C MET A 43 -3.37 5.97 22.12
N ASN A 44 -4.33 5.81 23.03
CA ASN A 44 -4.10 5.96 24.46
C ASN A 44 -3.64 4.66 25.14
N GLU A 45 -3.98 3.50 24.56
CA GLU A 45 -3.66 2.19 25.09
C GLU A 45 -2.15 1.90 25.03
N LYS A 46 -1.64 1.18 26.04
CA LYS A 46 -0.21 0.90 26.12
C LYS A 46 0.24 -0.07 25.03
N SER A 47 -0.65 -0.97 24.62
CA SER A 47 -0.38 -1.96 23.57
C SER A 47 0.07 -1.33 22.25
N TRP A 48 -0.35 -0.10 21.93
CA TRP A 48 0.13 0.57 20.72
C TRP A 48 1.63 0.79 20.68
N LYS A 49 2.29 0.91 21.83
CA LYS A 49 3.74 1.10 21.93
C LYS A 49 4.55 -0.19 21.75
N SER A 50 3.91 -1.35 21.81
CA SER A 50 4.58 -2.65 21.68
C SER A 50 4.63 -3.19 20.24
N THR A 51 3.95 -2.52 19.30
CA THR A 51 3.96 -2.88 17.88
C THR A 51 4.86 -1.97 17.06
N GLU A 52 5.30 -2.47 15.91
CA GLU A 52 6.08 -1.73 14.93
C GLU A 52 5.32 -0.47 14.50
N ALA A 53 6.05 0.64 14.39
CA ALA A 53 5.60 1.84 13.70
C ALA A 53 6.24 1.86 12.31
N ARG A 54 5.42 1.70 11.26
CA ARG A 54 5.89 1.63 9.88
C ARG A 54 5.50 2.90 9.14
N SER A 55 6.49 3.59 8.59
CA SER A 55 6.27 4.71 7.69
C SER A 55 5.88 4.22 6.29
N PHE A 56 4.99 4.95 5.63
CA PHE A 56 4.64 4.74 4.22
C PHE A 56 5.35 5.79 3.36
N ASP A 57 6.55 5.47 2.90
CA ASP A 57 7.43 6.41 2.19
C ASP A 57 7.48 6.17 0.67
N TYR A 58 6.42 5.60 0.10
CA TYR A 58 6.33 5.20 -1.30
C TYR A 58 5.62 6.27 -2.13
N PHE A 59 6.33 7.35 -2.49
CA PHE A 59 5.77 8.45 -3.26
C PHE A 59 6.14 8.37 -4.74
N TYR A 60 5.20 8.75 -5.59
CA TYR A 60 5.43 8.99 -7.01
C TYR A 60 5.35 10.49 -7.28
N ARG A 61 6.25 11.02 -8.11
CA ARG A 61 6.18 12.39 -8.65
C ARG A 61 6.00 13.48 -7.58
N VAL A 62 6.98 13.58 -6.67
CA VAL A 62 7.05 14.67 -5.68
C VAL A 62 7.62 15.92 -6.38
N ASP A 63 6.79 16.94 -6.59
CA ASP A 63 7.19 18.19 -7.23
C ASP A 63 7.72 19.21 -6.20
N GLN A 64 7.13 19.22 -4.99
CA GLN A 64 7.55 20.03 -3.84
C GLN A 64 7.74 19.17 -2.58
N PRO A 65 8.62 19.57 -1.65
CA PRO A 65 8.87 18.79 -0.42
C PRO A 65 7.62 18.51 0.43
N ASP A 66 6.61 19.38 0.36
CA ASP A 66 5.36 19.27 1.11
C ASP A 66 4.26 18.51 0.38
N ASP A 67 4.53 17.97 -0.82
CA ASP A 67 3.64 17.03 -1.51
C ASP A 67 3.72 15.61 -0.90
N GLN A 68 4.74 15.33 -0.08
CA GLN A 68 4.88 14.04 0.60
C GLN A 68 3.98 14.00 1.84
N GLN A 69 2.91 13.21 1.77
CA GLN A 69 2.07 12.90 2.92
C GLN A 69 2.84 12.03 3.92
N GLN A 70 2.98 12.45 5.17
CA GLN A 70 3.63 11.63 6.19
C GLN A 70 2.58 10.71 6.81
N THR A 71 2.73 9.40 6.64
CA THR A 71 1.82 8.41 7.24
C THR A 71 2.61 7.37 8.02
N THR A 72 2.23 7.15 9.27
CA THR A 72 2.73 6.07 10.13
C THR A 72 1.61 5.10 10.44
N LEU A 73 1.84 3.82 10.16
CA LEU A 73 0.95 2.71 10.49
C LEU A 73 1.45 1.98 11.74
N ARG A 74 0.51 1.63 12.62
CA ARG A 74 0.67 0.60 13.66
C ARG A 74 -0.44 -0.44 13.52
N MET A 75 -0.12 -1.71 13.77
CA MET A 75 -1.09 -2.81 13.73
C MET A 75 -1.00 -3.70 14.97
N LEU A 76 -2.16 -4.02 15.55
CA LEU A 76 -2.32 -4.98 16.64
C LEU A 76 -3.36 -6.02 16.24
N GLY A 77 -3.32 -7.20 16.84
CA GLY A 77 -4.37 -8.21 16.67
C GLY A 77 -4.72 -8.91 17.97
N ASP A 78 -5.98 -9.27 18.13
CA ASP A 78 -6.41 -10.27 19.11
C ASP A 78 -6.95 -11.53 18.38
N GLU A 79 -7.76 -12.34 19.05
CA GLU A 79 -8.30 -13.56 18.46
C GLU A 79 -9.40 -13.32 17.42
N GLN A 80 -10.05 -12.16 17.44
CA GLN A 80 -11.20 -11.84 16.59
C GLN A 80 -10.98 -10.60 15.72
N THR A 81 -10.08 -9.71 16.11
CA THR A 81 -9.98 -8.36 15.56
C THR A 81 -8.54 -8.00 15.19
N LEU A 82 -8.39 -7.41 14.01
CA LEU A 82 -7.17 -6.71 13.60
C LEU A 82 -7.43 -5.21 13.76
N TYR A 83 -6.59 -4.54 14.54
CA TYR A 83 -6.65 -3.10 14.78
C TYR A 83 -5.57 -2.41 13.97
N LEU A 84 -5.94 -1.35 13.27
CA LEU A 84 -5.05 -0.51 12.48
C LEU A 84 -5.15 0.92 13.00
N PHE A 85 -4.00 1.55 13.23
CA PHE A 85 -3.92 2.95 13.59
C PHE A 85 -3.03 3.69 12.58
N TYR A 86 -3.57 4.75 12.00
CA TYR A 86 -2.87 5.61 11.05
C TYR A 86 -2.69 6.99 11.68
N ASP A 87 -1.44 7.41 11.85
CA ASP A 87 -1.09 8.80 12.13
C ASP A 87 -0.68 9.45 10.80
N MET A 88 -1.36 10.53 10.43
CA MET A 88 -1.23 11.16 9.12
C MET A 88 -1.03 12.66 9.26
N LYS A 89 -0.03 13.18 8.55
CA LYS A 89 0.16 14.61 8.33
C LYS A 89 0.08 14.88 6.83
N ASP A 90 -0.94 15.63 6.46
CA ASP A 90 -1.23 16.03 5.09
C ASP A 90 -1.48 17.55 5.02
N LYS A 91 -1.15 18.15 3.89
CA LYS A 91 -1.40 19.55 3.57
C LYS A 91 -2.87 19.80 3.21
N PHE A 92 -3.52 18.84 2.55
CA PHE A 92 -4.88 18.98 2.07
C PHE A 92 -5.74 17.80 2.54
N LEU A 93 -6.84 18.08 3.22
CA LEU A 93 -7.79 17.08 3.65
C LEU A 93 -9.11 17.24 2.88
N THR A 94 -9.59 16.15 2.29
CA THR A 94 -10.92 16.08 1.66
C THR A 94 -11.75 15.03 2.39
N ALA A 95 -12.87 15.45 2.96
CA ALA A 95 -13.83 14.56 3.61
C ALA A 95 -15.24 15.08 3.33
N ARG A 96 -15.88 14.55 2.29
CA ARG A 96 -17.24 14.94 1.87
C ARG A 96 -18.25 13.80 2.03
N GLU A 97 -17.77 12.57 1.93
CA GLU A 97 -18.59 11.38 2.09
C GLU A 97 -18.89 11.13 3.57
N MET A 98 -20.15 10.83 3.86
CA MET A 98 -20.65 10.54 5.21
C MET A 98 -21.24 9.13 5.31
N GLN A 99 -21.52 8.49 4.19
CA GLN A 99 -22.08 7.14 4.13
C GLN A 99 -20.98 6.10 4.11
N ARG A 100 -21.22 5.02 4.84
CA ARG A 100 -20.40 3.82 4.75
C ARG A 100 -20.45 3.31 3.31
N ASP A 101 -19.28 2.93 2.80
CA ASP A 101 -19.09 2.43 1.43
C ASP A 101 -19.46 3.43 0.31
N GLY A 102 -19.47 4.73 0.63
CA GLY A 102 -19.64 5.81 -0.34
C GLY A 102 -18.35 6.11 -1.14
N GLN A 103 -18.33 7.24 -1.85
CA GLN A 103 -17.21 7.62 -2.72
C GLN A 103 -16.24 8.54 -1.95
N PRO A 104 -15.02 8.08 -1.58
CA PRO A 104 -14.13 8.84 -0.71
C PRO A 104 -13.36 9.98 -1.42
N TYR A 105 -13.67 10.28 -2.69
CA TYR A 105 -12.95 11.25 -3.55
C TYR A 105 -13.74 12.53 -3.84
#